data_AF-A0A6C8GS31-F1
#
_entry.id   AF-A0A6C8GS31-F1
#
_cell.length_a   1.000
_cell.length_b   1.000
_cell.length_c   1.000
_cell.angle_alpha   90.00
_cell.angle_beta   90.00
_cell.angle_gamma   90.00
#
_symmetry.space_group_name_H-M   'P 1'
#
loop_
_entity.id
_entity.type
_entity.pdbx_description
1 polymer ?
#
loop_
_entity_poly.entity_id
_entity_poly.type
_entity_poly.pdbx_seq_one_letter_code
_entity_poly.pdbx_strand_id
1 'polypeptide(L)' 'PVASNAQLERGYLAAKGEAEKPVLLTVEGHFVLAANPDTGEPVKTLIADKNVKFAPGKDCTH' A
#
# COMPACT_ATOMS: atom_id res chain seq x y z
N PRO A 1 -7.34 5.20 -1.60
CA PRO A 1 -6.77 4.29 -0.57
C PRO A 1 -6.17 3.06 -1.26
N VAL A 2 -5.27 2.35 -0.59
CA VAL A 2 -4.89 0.99 -1.00
C VAL A 2 -5.79 0.02 -0.24
N ALA A 3 -6.30 -1.00 -0.90
CA ALA A 3 -7.11 -2.03 -0.26
C ALA A 3 -6.29 -2.70 0.85
N SER A 4 -6.90 -2.93 2.02
CA SER A 4 -6.25 -3.68 3.09
C SER A 4 -5.87 -5.07 2.58
N ASN A 5 -4.61 -5.42 2.80
CA ASN A 5 -4.02 -6.67 2.36
C ASN A 5 -2.95 -7.07 3.38
N ALA A 6 -3.22 -8.16 4.10
CA ALA A 6 -2.36 -8.63 5.17
C ALA A 6 -0.92 -8.92 4.73
N GLN A 7 -0.70 -9.33 3.47
CA GLN A 7 0.65 -9.53 2.95
C GLN A 7 1.38 -8.20 2.71
N LEU A 8 0.66 -7.19 2.20
CA LEU A 8 1.20 -5.86 1.97
C LEU A 8 1.54 -5.17 3.30
N GLU A 9 0.65 -5.28 4.29
CA GLU A 9 0.84 -4.75 5.64
C GLU A 9 2.05 -5.40 6.33
N ARG A 10 2.20 -6.73 6.23
CA ARG A 10 3.40 -7.42 6.75
C ARG A 10 4.68 -6.96 6.05
N GLY A 11 4.65 -6.79 4.72
CA GLY A 11 5.80 -6.30 3.96
C GLY A 11 6.21 -4.88 4.37
N TYR A 12 5.23 -4.01 4.60
CA TYR A 12 5.46 -2.67 5.13
C TYR A 12 6.09 -2.71 6.52
N LEU A 13 5.53 -3.52 7.43
CA LEU A 13 6.06 -3.67 8.80
C LEU A 13 7.50 -4.19 8.83
N ALA A 14 7.86 -5.09 7.92
CA ALA A 14 9.24 -5.58 7.78
C ALA A 14 10.19 -4.51 7.20
N ALA A 15 9.69 -3.60 6.36
CA ALA A 15 10.50 -2.61 5.67
C ALA A 15 10.61 -1.26 6.39
N LYS A 16 9.65 -0.89 7.27
CA LYS A 16 9.61 0.43 7.92
C LYS A 16 10.77 0.71 8.88
N GLY A 17 11.46 -0.35 9.35
CA GLY A 17 12.51 -0.23 10.35
C GLY A 17 11.96 0.18 11.73
N GLU A 18 12.81 0.79 12.56
CA GLU A 18 12.45 1.16 13.95
C GLU A 18 11.50 2.37 14.05
N ALA A 19 11.40 3.17 12.99
CA ALA A 19 10.56 4.36 12.97
C ALA A 19 9.30 4.11 12.13
N GLU A 20 8.15 4.64 12.57
CA GLU A 20 6.91 4.63 11.78
C GLU A 20 6.97 5.64 10.62
N LYS A 21 7.80 5.33 9.63
CA LYS A 21 7.99 6.13 8.43
C LYS A 21 7.35 5.46 7.22
N PRO A 22 6.85 6.24 6.24
CA PRO A 22 6.41 5.68 4.96
C PRO A 22 7.60 5.03 4.23
N VAL A 23 7.32 3.95 3.50
CA VAL A 23 8.31 3.23 2.69
C VAL A 23 7.88 3.28 1.23
N LEU A 24 8.81 3.59 0.33
CA LEU A 24 8.54 3.56 -1.09
C LEU A 24 8.13 2.15 -1.54
N LEU A 25 7.00 2.05 -2.23
CA LEU A 25 6.42 0.81 -2.71
C LEU A 25 6.28 0.85 -4.23
N THR A 26 6.80 -0.17 -4.91
CA THR A 26 6.46 -0.48 -6.30
C THR A 26 5.52 -1.68 -6.32
N VAL A 27 4.43 -1.58 -7.06
CA VAL A 27 3.42 -2.64 -7.14
C VAL A 27 2.68 -2.56 -8.47
N GLU A 28 2.31 -3.72 -9.02
CA GLU A 28 1.32 -3.81 -10.09
C GLU A 28 -0.06 -3.99 -9.45
N GLY A 29 -1.01 -3.17 -9.87
CA GLY A 29 -2.35 -3.17 -9.30
C GLY A 29 -3.38 -2.59 -10.26
N HIS A 30 -4.64 -2.72 -9.87
CA HIS A 30 -5.78 -2.14 -10.59
C HIS A 30 -6.69 -1.36 -9.64
N PHE A 31 -7.50 -0.48 -10.21
CA PHE A 31 -8.46 0.31 -9.45
C PHE A 31 -9.84 -0.33 -9.47
N VAL A 32 -10.50 -0.32 -8.31
CA VAL A 32 -11.92 -0.66 -8.15
C VAL A 32 -12.63 0.46 -7.41
N LEU A 33 -13.97 0.48 -7.48
CA LEU A 33 -14.80 1.23 -6.55
C LEU A 33 -15.15 0.31 -5.38
N ALA A 34 -14.66 0.61 -4.19
CA ALA A 34 -14.95 -0.13 -2.97
C ALA A 34 -15.63 0.78 -1.96
N ALA A 35 -16.52 0.23 -1.13
CA ALA A 35 -17.13 0.99 -0.04
C ALA A 35 -16.05 1.41 0.98
N ASN A 36 -16.04 2.67 1.36
CA ASN A 36 -15.21 3.17 2.45
C ASN A 36 -15.63 2.47 3.76
N PRO A 37 -14.71 1.90 4.56
CA PRO A 37 -15.06 1.23 5.81
C PRO A 37 -15.70 2.15 6.85
N ASP A 38 -15.39 3.45 6.82
CA ASP A 38 -15.89 4.43 7.81
C ASP A 38 -17.24 5.04 7.39
N THR A 39 -17.40 5.34 6.09
CA THR A 39 -18.57 6.09 5.58
C THR A 39 -19.52 5.26 4.71
N GLY A 40 -19.10 4.09 4.23
CA GLY A 40 -19.84 3.26 3.28
C GLY A 40 -19.87 3.79 1.84
N GLU A 41 -19.37 5.00 1.59
CA GLU A 41 -19.40 5.62 0.26
C GLU A 41 -18.43 4.93 -0.72
N PRO A 42 -18.79 4.81 -2.01
CA PRO A 42 -17.91 4.21 -3.01
C PRO A 42 -16.69 5.10 -3.27
N VAL A 43 -15.51 4.59 -2.98
CA VAL A 43 -14.23 5.28 -3.19
C VAL A 43 -13.31 4.48 -4.10
N LYS A 44 -12.59 5.21 -4.98
CA LYS A 44 -11.59 4.61 -5.87
C LYS A 44 -10.42 4.06 -5.03
N THR A 45 -10.25 2.75 -5.08
CA THR A 45 -9.32 1.98 -4.24
C THR A 45 -8.37 1.18 -5.12
N LEU A 46 -7.08 1.25 -4.80
CA LEU A 46 -6.03 0.47 -5.48
C LEU A 46 -5.96 -0.92 -4.84
N ILE A 47 -6.12 -1.97 -5.65
CA ILE A 47 -5.82 -3.34 -5.26
C ILE A 47 -4.40 -3.67 -5.72
N ALA A 48 -3.56 -4.16 -4.80
CA ALA A 48 -2.24 -4.67 -5.10
C ALA A 48 -2.35 -6.10 -5.65
N ASP A 49 -2.00 -6.31 -6.92
CA ASP A 49 -2.10 -7.61 -7.59
C ASP A 49 -0.81 -8.42 -7.44
N LYS A 50 0.32 -7.85 -7.89
CA LYS A 50 1.61 -8.56 -7.95
C LYS A 50 2.81 -7.62 -7.97
N ASN A 51 4.00 -8.22 -7.95
CA ASN A 51 5.28 -7.50 -8.01
C ASN A 51 5.48 -6.45 -6.91
N VAL A 52 4.93 -6.72 -5.72
CA VAL A 52 5.10 -5.90 -4.51
C VAL A 52 6.58 -5.86 -4.13
N LYS A 53 7.16 -4.66 -4.14
CA LYS A 53 8.56 -4.39 -3.74
C LYS A 53 8.63 -3.15 -2.87
N PHE A 54 9.12 -3.34 -1.65
CA PHE A 54 9.41 -2.26 -0.72
C PHE A 54 10.86 -1.81 -0.88
N ALA A 55 11.08 -0.51 -0.94
CA ALA A 55 12.39 0.12 -1.07
C ALA A 55 12.64 1.04 0.14
N PRO A 56 13.08 0.48 1.29
CA PRO A 56 13.39 1.28 2.47
C PRO A 56 14.56 2.24 2.21
N GLY A 57 14.47 3.46 2.75
CA GLY A 57 15.49 4.50 2.57
C GLY A 57 15.49 5.18 1.20
N LYS A 58 14.59 4.80 0.29
CA LYS A 58 14.35 5.48 -0.99
C LYS A 58 13.10 6.34 -0.94
N ASP A 59 13.02 7.31 -1.84
CA ASP A 59 11.89 8.23 -2.01
C ASP A 59 11.49 8.33 -3.49
N CYS A 60 10.41 9.05 -3.79
CA CYS A 60 9.91 9.17 -5.16
C CYS A 60 10.86 9.92 -6.11
N THR A 61 11.90 10.58 -5.60
CA THR A 61 12.88 11.33 -6.38
C THR A 61 14.19 10.56 -6.63
N HIS A 62 14.41 9.39 -6.00
CA HIS A 62 15.67 8.62 -6.05
C HIS A 62 15.54 7.08 -6.14
#